data_AF-A0AA40G231-F1
#
_entry.id   AF-A0AA40G231-F1
#
_cell.length_a   1.000
_cell.length_b   1.000
_cell.length_c   1.000
_cell.angle_alpha   90.00
_cell.angle_beta   90.00
_cell.angle_gamma   90.00
#
_symmetry.space_group_name_H-M   'P 1'
#
loop_
_entity.id
_entity.type
_entity.pdbx_description
1 polymer ?
#
loop_
_entity_poly.entity_id
_entity_poly.type
_entity_poly.pdbx_seq_one_letter_code
_entity_poly.pdbx_strand_id
1 'polypeptide(L)'
;MQENTRVSPRVFTAIQNVDIPILAVCSHKEIRPILPCLVRMSLISPLDVTKECVEQRKQVLTILSGIESVNSIIALLSIDFHALETDVRKEQQLRLVVS
;
A
#
# COMPACT_ATOMS: atom_id res chain seq x y z
N MET A 1 21.45 2.16 -10.54
CA MET A 1 20.35 2.05 -11.52
C MET A 1 19.43 3.25 -11.31
N GLN A 2 19.38 4.20 -12.24
CA GLN A 2 18.37 5.28 -12.17
C GLN A 2 17.03 4.71 -12.65
N GLU A 3 16.16 4.34 -11.72
CA GLU A 3 14.76 4.12 -12.06
C GLU A 3 14.15 5.50 -12.37
N ASN A 4 13.73 5.69 -13.62
CA ASN A 4 13.11 6.92 -14.08
C ASN A 4 11.76 7.11 -13.35
N THR A 5 11.77 7.84 -12.23
CA THR A 5 10.65 8.19 -11.34
C THR A 5 9.67 9.22 -11.93
N ARG A 6 9.72 9.46 -13.24
CA ARG A 6 8.87 10.46 -13.90
C ARG A 6 7.44 9.94 -14.00
N VAL A 7 6.56 10.50 -13.19
CA VAL A 7 5.11 10.34 -13.32
C VAL A 7 4.63 11.17 -14.50
N SER A 8 3.88 10.57 -15.42
CA SER A 8 3.29 11.32 -16.53
C SER A 8 2.23 12.30 -16.00
N PRO A 9 2.01 13.46 -16.65
CA PRO A 9 0.99 14.42 -16.20
C PRO A 9 -0.40 13.79 -16.07
N ARG A 10 -0.73 12.85 -16.96
CA ARG A 10 -1.98 12.09 -16.92
C ARG A 10 -2.10 11.27 -15.63
N VAL A 11 -1.07 10.51 -15.29
CA VAL A 11 -1.06 9.67 -14.07
C VAL A 11 -1.06 10.54 -12.82
N PHE A 12 -0.33 11.65 -12.85
CA PHE A 12 -0.29 12.62 -11.76
C PHE A 12 -1.67 13.24 -11.49
N THR A 13 -2.35 13.69 -12.54
CA THR A 13 -3.71 14.21 -12.43
C THR A 13 -4.70 13.14 -11.96
N ALA A 14 -4.57 11.91 -12.45
CA ALA A 14 -5.43 10.81 -12.04
C ALA A 14 -5.27 10.48 -10.54
N ILE A 15 -4.03 10.41 -10.04
CA ILE A 15 -3.81 10.15 -8.60
C ILE A 15 -4.24 11.33 -7.73
N GLN A 16 -4.04 12.58 -8.18
CA GLN A 16 -4.46 13.77 -7.43
C GLN A 16 -5.98 13.84 -7.25
N ASN A 17 -6.73 13.42 -8.26
CA ASN A 17 -8.21 13.43 -8.23
C ASN A 17 -8.81 12.08 -7.82
N VAL A 18 -7.98 11.08 -7.50
CA VAL A 18 -8.43 9.71 -7.17
C VAL A 18 -9.31 9.12 -8.29
N ASP A 19 -8.92 9.36 -9.54
CA ASP A 19 -9.62 8.86 -10.73
C ASP A 19 -9.22 7.41 -10.99
N ILE A 20 -9.89 6.50 -10.27
CA ILE A 20 -9.61 5.06 -10.34
C ILE A 20 -9.82 4.47 -11.74
N PRO A 21 -10.85 4.85 -12.52
CA PRO A 21 -11.00 4.40 -13.90
C PRO A 21 -9.77 4.70 -14.78
N ILE A 22 -9.19 5.90 -14.67
CA ILE A 22 -7.97 6.23 -15.44
C ILE A 22 -6.78 5.43 -14.94
N LEU A 23 -6.63 5.24 -13.63
CA LEU A 23 -5.54 4.46 -13.05
C LEU A 23 -5.60 2.98 -13.44
N ALA A 24 -6.81 2.41 -13.57
CA ALA A 24 -7.00 1.00 -13.93
C ALA A 24 -6.55 0.67 -15.36
N VAL A 25 -6.53 1.66 -16.27
CA VAL A 25 -6.09 1.48 -17.67
C VAL A 25 -4.63 1.87 -17.90
N CYS A 26 -3.93 2.38 -16.88
CA CYS A 26 -2.52 2.72 -16.97
C CYS A 26 -1.65 1.46 -17.01
N SER A 27 -0.53 1.54 -17.73
CA SER A 27 0.42 0.42 -17.78
C SER A 27 1.15 0.24 -16.44
N HIS A 28 1.64 -0.97 -16.16
CA HIS A 28 2.42 -1.22 -14.93
C HIS A 28 3.62 -0.29 -14.77
N LYS A 29 4.27 0.12 -15.87
CA LYS A 29 5.39 1.07 -15.85
C LYS A 29 4.98 2.47 -15.38
N GLU A 30 3.76 2.88 -15.74
CA GLU A 30 3.19 4.18 -15.35
C GLU A 30 2.69 4.17 -13.91
N ILE A 31 2.16 3.04 -13.44
CA ILE A 31 1.67 2.88 -12.06
C ILE A 31 2.81 2.72 -11.06
N ARG A 32 3.91 2.07 -11.44
CA ARG A 32 5.06 1.80 -10.55
C ARG A 32 5.54 2.99 -9.70
N PRO A 33 5.72 4.22 -10.24
CA PRO A 33 6.17 5.36 -9.44
C PRO A 33 5.15 5.86 -8.41
N ILE A 34 3.85 5.61 -8.60
CA ILE A 34 2.78 5.99 -7.65
C ILE A 34 2.31 4.83 -6.78
N LEU A 35 2.86 3.63 -7.00
CA LEU A 35 2.48 2.40 -6.32
C LEU A 35 2.57 2.49 -4.78
N PRO A 36 3.63 3.10 -4.18
CA PRO A 36 3.67 3.30 -2.73
C PRO A 36 2.49 4.13 -2.21
N CYS A 37 2.03 5.15 -2.95
CA CYS A 37 0.89 5.96 -2.55
C CYS A 37 -0.41 5.15 -2.56
N LEU A 38 -0.64 4.36 -3.60
CA LEU A 38 -1.82 3.49 -3.71
C LEU A 38 -1.86 2.45 -2.59
N VAL A 39 -0.70 1.84 -2.29
CA VAL A 39 -0.58 0.91 -1.16
C VAL A 39 -0.92 1.61 0.16
N ARG A 40 -0.37 2.80 0.44
CA ARG A 40 -0.73 3.56 1.65
C ARG A 40 -2.22 3.86 1.73
N MET A 41 -2.85 4.30 0.64
CA MET A 41 -4.29 4.54 0.58
C MET A 41 -5.10 3.27 0.90
N SER A 42 -4.64 2.10 0.46
CA SER A 42 -5.32 0.82 0.76
C SER A 42 -5.12 0.31 2.19
N LEU A 43 -4.06 0.74 2.88
CA LEU A 43 -3.74 0.29 4.24
C LEU A 43 -4.39 1.16 5.32
N ILE A 44 -4.77 2.41 5.01
CA ILE A 44 -5.39 3.31 5.98
C ILE A 44 -6.88 2.96 6.16
N SER A 45 -7.38 3.01 7.39
CA SER A 45 -8.82 2.87 7.66
C SER A 45 -9.60 3.96 6.92
N PRO A 46 -10.65 3.60 6.16
CA PRO A 46 -11.38 4.58 5.37
C PRO A 46 -12.07 5.57 6.32
N LEU A 47 -11.90 6.87 6.07
CA LEU A 47 -12.64 7.93 6.76
C LEU A 47 -14.10 8.00 6.28
N ASP A 48 -14.35 7.52 5.05
CA ASP A 48 -15.65 7.48 4.40
C ASP A 48 -16.01 6.02 4.02
N VAL A 49 -17.18 5.57 4.44
CA VAL A 49 -17.68 4.20 4.21
C VAL A 49 -18.87 4.16 3.25
N THR A 50 -19.08 5.23 2.48
CA THR A 50 -20.10 5.22 1.43
C THR A 50 -19.82 4.12 0.41
N LYS A 51 -20.88 3.64 -0.24
CA LYS A 51 -20.77 2.56 -1.24
C LYS A 51 -19.79 2.91 -2.36
N GLU A 52 -19.75 4.17 -2.77
CA GLU A 52 -18.86 4.64 -3.82
C GLU A 52 -17.39 4.56 -3.40
N CYS A 53 -17.05 5.06 -2.20
CA CYS A 53 -15.68 4.99 -1.67
C CYS A 53 -15.20 3.53 -1.50
N VAL A 54 -16.08 2.66 -0.99
CA VAL A 54 -15.79 1.23 -0.83
C VAL A 54 -15.51 0.58 -2.19
N GLU A 55 -16.28 0.90 -3.23
CA GLU A 55 -16.10 0.33 -4.55
C GLU A 55 -14.84 0.84 -5.25
N GLN A 56 -14.54 2.14 -5.14
CA GLN A 56 -13.27 2.71 -5.61
C GLN A 56 -12.07 2.04 -4.94
N ARG A 57 -12.13 1.79 -3.63
CA ARG A 57 -11.08 1.09 -2.88
C ARG A 57 -10.88 -0.34 -3.36
N LYS A 58 -11.96 -1.08 -3.67
CA LYS A 58 -11.84 -2.42 -4.26
C LYS A 58 -11.13 -2.37 -5.61
N GLN A 59 -11.46 -1.41 -6.45
CA GLN A 59 -10.78 -1.25 -7.74
C GLN A 59 -9.28 -0.96 -7.56
N VAL A 60 -8.90 -0.12 -6.58
CA VAL A 60 -7.48 0.09 -6.23
C VAL A 60 -6.83 -1.22 -5.78
N LEU A 61 -7.47 -1.99 -4.90
CA LEU A 61 -6.95 -3.28 -4.45
C LEU A 61 -6.79 -4.28 -5.62
N THR A 62 -7.69 -4.25 -6.61
CA THR A 62 -7.58 -5.05 -7.84
C THR A 62 -6.39 -4.62 -8.70
N ILE A 63 -6.11 -3.33 -8.81
CA ILE A 63 -4.90 -2.84 -9.51
C ILE A 63 -3.64 -3.36 -8.78
N LEU A 64 -3.65 -3.31 -7.45
CA LEU A 64 -2.52 -3.75 -6.62
C LEU A 64 -2.31 -5.27 -6.68
N SER A 65 -3.37 -6.07 -6.74
CA SER A 65 -3.26 -7.54 -6.76
C SER A 65 -2.57 -8.08 -8.02
N GLY A 66 -2.58 -7.32 -9.12
CA GLY A 66 -1.89 -7.67 -10.37
C GLY A 66 -0.39 -7.37 -10.39
N ILE A 67 0.16 -6.78 -9.32
CA ILE A 67 1.55 -6.29 -9.29
C ILE A 67 2.36 -7.05 -8.24
N GLU A 68 3.30 -7.86 -8.71
CA GLU A 68 4.14 -8.74 -7.88
C GLU A 68 4.92 -7.98 -6.78
N SER A 69 5.38 -6.76 -7.09
CA SER A 69 6.17 -5.93 -6.16
C SER A 69 5.36 -5.32 -5.01
N VAL A 70 4.04 -5.44 -5.01
CA VAL A 70 3.18 -4.84 -3.97
C VAL A 70 3.46 -5.45 -2.61
N ASN A 71 3.70 -6.76 -2.53
CA ASN A 71 3.99 -7.43 -1.27
C ASN A 71 5.26 -6.88 -0.60
N SER A 72 6.31 -6.62 -1.38
CA SER A 72 7.54 -5.99 -0.88
C SER A 72 7.29 -4.56 -0.40
N ILE A 73 6.44 -3.80 -1.11
CA ILE A 73 6.07 -2.44 -0.72
C ILE A 73 5.24 -2.43 0.56
N ILE A 74 4.28 -3.36 0.71
CA ILE A 74 3.50 -3.53 1.94
C ILE A 74 4.44 -3.82 3.11
N ALA A 75 5.39 -4.74 2.95
CA ALA A 75 6.36 -5.06 4.01
C ALA A 75 7.23 -3.86 4.41
N LEU A 76 7.57 -2.97 3.46
CA LEU A 76 8.35 -1.75 3.74
C LEU A 76 7.53 -0.64 4.40
N LEU A 77 6.23 -0.54 4.08
CA LEU A 77 5.34 0.51 4.56
C LEU A 77 4.61 0.15 5.85
N SER A 78 4.41 -1.15 6.11
CA SER A 78 3.68 -1.64 7.26
C SER A 78 4.65 -1.95 8.40
N ILE A 79 4.76 -1.02 9.36
CA ILE A 79 5.44 -1.29 10.62
C ILE A 79 4.53 -2.20 11.45
N ASP A 80 4.93 -3.46 11.62
CA ASP A 80 4.15 -4.43 12.40
C ASP A 80 4.43 -4.28 13.90
N PHE A 81 3.70 -3.38 14.54
CA PHE A 81 3.76 -3.18 15.99
C PHE A 81 3.29 -4.42 16.76
N HIS A 82 2.44 -5.26 16.19
CA HIS A 82 1.91 -6.44 16.86
C HIS A 82 2.93 -7.59 16.89
N ALA A 83 3.64 -7.81 15.78
CA ALA A 83 4.79 -8.70 15.73
C ALA A 83 5.89 -8.24 16.69
N LEU A 84 6.19 -6.94 16.71
CA LEU A 84 7.17 -6.36 17.63
C LEU A 84 6.77 -6.55 19.10
N GLU A 85 5.50 -6.29 19.45
CA GLU A 85 4.98 -6.53 20.81
C GLU A 85 5.07 -8.01 21.20
N THR A 86 4.73 -8.90 20.26
CA THR A 86 4.79 -10.36 20.47
C THR A 86 6.21 -10.84 20.73
N ASP A 87 7.18 -10.33 19.97
CA ASP A 87 8.58 -10.68 20.14
C ASP A 87 9.14 -10.12 21.47
N VAL A 88 8.79 -8.89 21.85
CA VAL A 88 9.14 -8.33 23.16
C VAL A 88 8.56 -9.18 24.29
N ARG A 89 7.31 -9.63 24.19
CA ARG A 89 6.66 -10.48 25.19
C ARG A 89 7.37 -11.82 25.33
N LYS A 90 7.75 -12.47 24.22
CA LYS A 90 8.53 -13.72 24.23
C LYS A 90 9.89 -13.55 24.91
N GLU A 91 10.62 -12.50 24.55
CA GLU A 91 11.92 -12.16 25.17
C GLU A 91 11.80 -11.91 26.68
N GLN A 92 10.76 -11.20 27.12
CA GLN A 92 10.50 -10.99 28.55
C GLN A 92 10.20 -12.31 29.26
N GLN A 93 9.40 -13.17 28.64
CA GLN A 93 9.04 -14.46 29.22
C GLN A 93 10.27 -15.36 29.35
N LEU A 94 11.13 -15.43 28.33
CA LEU A 94 12.41 -16.15 28.37
C LEU A 94 13.31 -15.68 29.52
N ARG A 95 13.40 -14.36 29.77
CA ARG A 95 14.20 -13.81 30.88
C ARG A 95 13.65 -14.18 32.26
N LEU A 96 12.33 -14.34 32.38
CA LEU A 96 11.67 -14.79 33.61
C LEU A 96 11.83 -16.29 33.86
N VAL A 97 12.03 -17.13 32.83
CA VAL A 97 12.27 -18.58 33.01
C VAL A 97 13.74 -18.89 33.32
N VAL A 98 14.67 -17.97 33.04
CA VAL A 98 16.12 -18.15 33.20
C VAL A 98 16.65 -17.49 34.50
N SER A 99 15.79 -16.79 35.26
CA SER A 99 16.10 -16.25 36.60
C SER A 99 15.48 -17.12 37.69
#